data_AF-A0A848C405-F1
#
_entry.id   AF-A0A848C405-F1
#
_cell.length_a   1.000
_cell.length_b   1.000
_cell.length_c   1.000
_cell.angle_alpha   90.00
_cell.angle_beta   90.00
_cell.angle_gamma   90.00
#
_symmetry.space_group_name_H-M   'P 1'
#
loop_
_entity.id
_entity.type
_entity.pdbx_description
1 polymer ?
#
loop_
_entity_poly.entity_id
_entity_poly.type
_entity_poly.pdbx_seq_one_letter_code
_entity_poly.pdbx_strand_id
1 'polypeptide(L)'
;MIKLEKNGIITGSKTEAGRDRFIPINEKILPFIKNRMENKTEYFLITNRFKPYTYTGYRKIFVNTLYQLKIEKHTIHDCRHTTATLLSNAGANPTAIKNILGHSDYKITEKIYTHKDEEELSKAINMM
;
A
#
# COMPACT_ATOMS: atom_id res chain seq x y z
N MET A 1 0.06 -6.90 -13.31
CA MET A 1 0.93 -7.81 -12.51
C MET A 1 1.69 -6.96 -11.52
N ILE A 2 1.65 -7.29 -10.22
CA ILE A 2 2.41 -6.58 -9.18
C ILE A 2 3.89 -6.94 -9.32
N LYS A 3 4.76 -5.92 -9.37
CA LYS A 3 6.21 -6.09 -9.36
C LYS A 3 6.78 -5.52 -8.07
N LEU A 4 7.72 -6.24 -7.46
CA LEU A 4 8.50 -5.77 -6.33
C LEU A 4 9.80 -5.19 -6.86
N GLU A 5 10.02 -3.90 -6.64
CA GLU A 5 11.25 -3.19 -6.99
C GLU A 5 11.68 -2.37 -5.78
N LYS A 6 12.98 -2.34 -5.45
CA LYS A 6 13.53 -1.53 -4.33
C LYS A 6 12.71 -1.57 -3.02
N ASN A 7 12.20 -2.75 -2.63
CA ASN A 7 11.33 -2.95 -1.46
C ASN A 7 9.98 -2.20 -1.49
N GLY A 8 9.51 -1.79 -2.65
CA GLY A 8 8.16 -1.27 -2.86
C GLY A 8 7.44 -1.99 -4.00
N ILE A 9 6.14 -1.73 -4.12
CA ILE A 9 5.30 -2.25 -5.20
C ILE A 9 5.12 -1.15 -6.25
N ILE A 10 5.37 -1.49 -7.50
CA ILE A 10 4.91 -0.68 -8.63
C ILE A 10 3.52 -1.17 -9.02
N THR A 11 2.52 -0.30 -8.86
CA THR A 11 1.13 -0.56 -9.23
C THR A 11 0.75 0.24 -10.48
N GLY A 12 0.00 -0.40 -11.36
CA GLY A 12 -0.67 0.24 -12.51
C GLY A 12 -2.16 -0.04 -12.46
N SER A 13 -2.95 0.93 -11.97
CA SER A 13 -4.41 0.91 -12.13
C SER A 13 -4.83 1.92 -13.19
N LYS A 14 -5.97 1.65 -13.82
CA LYS A 14 -6.51 2.20 -15.09
C LYS A 14 -6.70 3.73 -15.21
N THR A 15 -6.11 4.56 -14.34
CA THR A 15 -6.19 6.03 -14.36
C THR A 15 -4.81 6.67 -14.48
N GLU A 16 -4.73 7.90 -15.02
CA GLU A 16 -3.47 8.61 -15.28
C GLU A 16 -2.64 8.84 -14.00
N ALA A 17 -3.30 9.10 -12.87
CA ALA A 17 -2.67 9.26 -11.55
C ALA A 17 -2.27 7.94 -10.85
N GLY A 18 -2.64 6.78 -11.42
CA GLY A 18 -2.42 5.45 -10.83
C GLY A 18 -1.51 4.54 -11.66
N ARG A 19 -0.94 5.03 -12.76
CA ARG A 19 0.07 4.31 -13.55
C ARG A 19 1.46 4.52 -12.95
N ASP A 20 2.23 3.44 -12.93
CA ASP A 20 3.66 3.42 -12.58
C ASP A 20 4.02 4.09 -11.25
N ARG A 21 3.08 4.05 -10.29
CA ARG A 21 3.29 4.62 -8.96
C ARG A 21 4.03 3.61 -8.09
N PHE A 22 5.15 4.06 -7.54
CA PHE A 22 5.88 3.37 -6.50
C PHE A 22 5.16 3.53 -5.16
N ILE A 23 4.83 2.41 -4.52
CA ILE A 23 4.30 2.36 -3.15
C ILE A 23 5.33 1.64 -2.29
N PRO A 24 5.99 2.34 -1.35
CA PRO A 24 7.00 1.72 -0.49
C PRO A 24 6.33 0.72 0.46
N ILE A 25 7.03 -0.36 0.80
CA ILE A 25 6.58 -1.34 1.80
C ILE A 25 7.47 -1.20 3.03
N ASN A 26 6.86 -1.10 4.21
CA ASN A 26 7.59 -1.12 5.47
C ASN A 26 8.38 -2.43 5.63
N GLU A 27 9.64 -2.34 6.06
CA GLU A 27 10.54 -3.48 6.22
C GLU A 27 9.99 -4.58 7.12
N LYS A 28 9.20 -4.22 8.14
CA LYS A 28 8.56 -5.17 9.06
C LYS A 28 7.58 -6.10 8.36
N ILE A 29 6.93 -5.66 7.27
CA ILE A 29 5.95 -6.47 6.54
C ILE A 29 6.50 -7.06 5.23
N LEU A 30 7.65 -6.60 4.77
CA LEU A 30 8.29 -7.04 3.54
C LEU A 30 8.50 -8.57 3.46
N PRO A 31 8.89 -9.29 4.53
CA PRO A 31 9.02 -10.76 4.49
C PRO A 31 7.70 -11.47 4.12
N PHE A 32 6.55 -10.99 4.61
CA PHE A 32 5.25 -11.58 4.30
C PHE A 32 4.88 -11.36 2.83
N ILE A 33 5.21 -10.19 2.28
CA ILE A 33 4.98 -9.89 0.87
C ILE A 33 5.86 -10.79 -0.01
N LYS A 34 7.16 -10.91 0.31
CA LYS A 34 8.10 -11.76 -0.43
C LYS A 34 7.66 -13.22 -0.42
N ASN A 35 7.35 -13.77 0.76
CA ASN A 35 6.84 -15.14 0.89
C ASN A 35 5.56 -15.36 0.05
N ARG A 36 4.62 -14.40 0.07
CA ARG A 36 3.41 -14.51 -0.75
C ARG A 36 3.72 -14.49 -2.25
N MET A 37 4.74 -13.76 -2.70
CA MET A 37 5.14 -13.69 -4.12
C MET A 37 5.87 -14.94 -4.62
N GLU A 38 6.40 -15.80 -3.74
CA GLU A 38 6.98 -17.10 -4.13
C GLU A 38 5.92 -17.99 -4.80
N ASN A 39 4.68 -17.88 -4.34
CA ASN A 39 3.53 -18.48 -4.99
C ASN A 39 3.22 -17.74 -6.31
N LYS A 40 3.70 -18.29 -7.43
CA LYS A 40 3.57 -17.76 -8.79
C LYS A 40 2.12 -17.78 -9.32
N THR A 41 1.28 -16.92 -8.74
CA THR A 41 -0.14 -16.78 -9.08
C THR A 41 -0.37 -15.46 -9.82
N GLU A 42 -1.28 -15.43 -10.79
CA GLU A 42 -1.57 -14.22 -11.59
C GLU A 42 -1.95 -13.00 -10.73
N TYR A 43 -2.69 -13.25 -9.64
CA TYR A 43 -3.12 -12.24 -8.68
C TYR A 43 -2.42 -12.43 -7.33
N PHE A 44 -2.14 -11.31 -6.64
CA PHE A 44 -1.50 -11.34 -5.32
C PHE A 44 -2.45 -11.84 -4.22
N LEU A 45 -3.74 -11.49 -4.28
CA LEU A 45 -4.74 -12.00 -3.33
C LEU A 45 -5.70 -12.93 -4.06
N ILE A 46 -5.67 -14.22 -3.71
CA ILE A 46 -6.52 -15.26 -4.30
C ILE A 46 -7.27 -16.03 -3.23
N THR A 47 -8.45 -16.49 -3.61
CA THR A 47 -9.24 -17.48 -2.87
C THR A 47 -8.62 -18.87 -2.97
N ASN A 48 -9.07 -19.80 -2.13
CA ASN A 48 -8.70 -21.23 -2.21
C ASN A 48 -9.08 -21.90 -3.53
N ARG A 49 -9.86 -21.23 -4.39
CA ARG A 49 -10.22 -21.67 -5.74
C ARG A 49 -9.35 -21.02 -6.82
N PHE A 50 -8.22 -20.43 -6.45
CA PHE A 50 -7.27 -19.73 -7.33
C PHE A 50 -7.86 -18.53 -8.11
N LYS A 51 -9.02 -18.02 -7.68
CA LYS A 51 -9.63 -16.81 -8.24
C LYS A 51 -9.27 -15.57 -7.42
N PRO A 52 -9.12 -14.38 -8.02
CA PRO A 52 -8.87 -13.16 -7.26
C PRO A 52 -10.01 -12.86 -6.29
N TYR A 53 -9.67 -12.26 -5.15
CA TYR A 53 -10.70 -11.76 -4.24
C TYR A 53 -11.50 -10.61 -4.86
N THR A 54 -12.82 -10.66 -4.74
CA THR A 54 -13.66 -9.48 -4.95
C THR A 54 -13.54 -8.53 -3.76
N TYR A 55 -13.84 -7.24 -3.97
CA TYR A 55 -13.86 -6.26 -2.89
C TYR A 55 -14.75 -6.70 -1.73
N THR A 56 -15.97 -7.17 -2.02
CA THR A 56 -16.92 -7.68 -1.03
C THR A 56 -16.38 -8.91 -0.29
N GLY A 57 -15.71 -9.82 -1.00
CA GLY A 57 -15.10 -11.01 -0.41
C GLY A 57 -13.97 -10.65 0.56
N TYR A 58 -13.07 -9.76 0.14
CA TYR A 58 -11.99 -9.26 0.98
C TYR A 58 -12.52 -8.51 2.21
N ARG A 59 -13.52 -7.64 2.04
CA ARG A 59 -14.16 -6.91 3.16
C ARG A 59 -14.76 -7.87 4.19
N LYS A 60 -15.40 -8.96 3.76
CA LYS A 60 -15.94 -9.97 4.69
C LYS A 60 -14.83 -10.62 5.52
N ILE A 61 -13.71 -10.97 4.89
CA ILE A 61 -12.54 -11.53 5.60
C ILE A 61 -12.03 -10.52 6.63
N PHE A 62 -11.81 -9.27 6.21
CA PHE A 62 -11.34 -8.21 7.10
C PHE A 62 -12.23 -8.04 8.34
N VAL A 63 -13.55 -7.91 8.15
CA VAL A 63 -14.50 -7.76 9.27
C VAL A 63 -14.50 -8.99 10.18
N ASN A 64 -14.45 -10.19 9.62
CA ASN A 64 -14.38 -11.43 10.40
C ASN A 64 -13.08 -11.52 11.21
N THR A 65 -11.96 -11.08 10.65
CA THR A 65 -10.68 -11.04 11.37
C THR A 65 -10.75 -10.07 12.55
N LEU A 66 -11.30 -8.87 12.37
CA LEU A 66 -11.49 -7.91 13.48
C LEU A 66 -12.35 -8.51 14.59
N TYR A 67 -13.44 -9.18 14.23
CA TYR A 67 -14.32 -9.85 15.18
C TYR A 67 -13.58 -10.93 15.98
N GLN A 68 -12.78 -11.79 15.32
CA GLN A 68 -11.97 -12.81 15.99
C GLN A 68 -10.93 -12.22 16.94
N LEU A 69 -10.36 -11.08 16.58
CA LEU A 69 -9.40 -10.35 17.40
C LEU A 69 -10.07 -9.49 18.49
N LYS A 70 -11.40 -9.48 18.58
CA LYS A 70 -12.19 -8.64 19.51
C LYS A 70 -11.90 -7.14 19.35
N ILE A 71 -11.58 -6.72 18.14
CA ILE A 71 -11.38 -5.33 17.78
C ILE A 71 -12.74 -4.74 17.37
N GLU A 72 -12.99 -3.48 17.72
CA GLU A 72 -14.18 -2.76 17.29
C GLU A 72 -14.31 -2.71 15.76
N LYS A 73 -15.53 -2.41 15.29
CA LYS A 73 -15.85 -2.44 13.88
C LYS A 73 -15.12 -1.31 13.14
N HIS A 74 -14.16 -1.68 12.31
CA HIS A 74 -13.45 -0.78 11.41
C HIS A 74 -13.68 -1.09 9.94
N THR A 75 -13.32 -0.14 9.09
CA THR A 75 -13.30 -0.28 7.63
C THR A 75 -11.87 -0.39 7.09
N ILE A 76 -11.73 -0.87 5.86
CA ILE A 76 -10.42 -0.91 5.17
C ILE A 76 -9.87 0.52 4.95
N HIS A 77 -10.75 1.52 4.80
CA HIS A 77 -10.33 2.92 4.70
C HIS A 77 -9.71 3.44 5.99
N ASP A 78 -10.09 2.89 7.15
CA ASP A 78 -9.52 3.27 8.44
C ASP A 78 -8.03 2.95 8.46
N CYS A 79 -7.58 1.84 7.86
CA CYS A 79 -6.16 1.51 7.74
C CYS A 79 -5.36 2.60 7.01
N ARG A 80 -5.95 3.23 5.99
CA ARG A 80 -5.35 4.36 5.27
C ARG A 80 -5.22 5.60 6.17
N HIS A 81 -6.28 5.90 6.93
CA HIS A 81 -6.26 7.00 7.90
C HIS A 81 -5.24 6.76 9.01
N THR A 82 -5.20 5.55 9.58
CA THR A 82 -4.21 5.15 10.57
C THR A 82 -2.79 5.31 10.03
N THR A 83 -2.53 4.90 8.78
CA THR A 83 -1.22 5.09 8.14
C THR A 83 -0.85 6.57 8.06
N ALA A 84 -1.79 7.44 7.65
CA ALA A 84 -1.56 8.88 7.59
C ALA A 84 -1.22 9.47 8.97
N THR A 85 -1.99 9.10 10.00
CA THR A 85 -1.77 9.56 11.38
C THR A 85 -0.43 9.08 11.93
N LEU A 86 -0.08 7.80 11.74
CA LEU A 86 1.20 7.25 12.22
C LEU A 86 2.40 7.97 11.58
N LEU A 87 2.36 8.18 10.27
CA LEU A 87 3.43 8.90 9.56
C LEU A 87 3.53 10.36 10.01
N SER A 88 2.38 11.03 10.20
CA SER A 88 2.34 12.40 10.71
C SER A 88 2.92 12.49 12.12
N ASN A 89 2.55 11.56 13.01
CA ASN A 89 3.06 11.52 14.38
C ASN A 89 4.56 11.21 14.45
N ALA A 90 5.07 10.45 13.48
CA ALA A 90 6.51 10.19 13.35
C ALA A 90 7.28 11.38 12.78
N GLY A 91 6.61 12.45 12.32
CA GLY A 91 7.24 13.62 11.72
C GLY A 91 7.69 13.38 10.27
N ALA A 92 7.07 12.43 9.56
CA ALA A 92 7.38 12.19 8.15
C ALA A 92 7.02 13.41 7.29
N ASN A 93 7.78 13.60 6.19
CA ASN A 93 7.56 14.68 5.24
C ASN A 93 6.10 14.67 4.73
N PRO A 94 5.33 15.77 4.87
CA PRO A 94 3.93 15.83 4.42
C PRO A 94 3.74 15.51 2.93
N THR A 95 4.71 15.84 2.08
CA THR A 95 4.72 15.48 0.66
C THR A 95 4.85 13.97 0.50
N ALA A 96 5.78 13.33 1.21
CA ALA A 96 5.93 11.88 1.21
C ALA A 96 4.65 11.17 1.70
N ILE A 97 4.00 11.68 2.75
CA ILE A 97 2.70 11.14 3.22
C ILE A 97 1.65 11.20 2.11
N LYS A 98 1.50 12.36 1.45
CA LYS A 98 0.55 12.53 0.34
C LYS A 98 0.88 11.59 -0.82
N ASN A 99 2.16 11.39 -1.13
CA ASN A 99 2.65 10.52 -2.19
C ASN A 99 2.49 9.03 -1.87
N ILE A 100 2.59 8.61 -0.60
CA ILE A 100 2.28 7.24 -0.12
C ILE A 100 0.78 6.97 -0.13
N LEU A 101 -0.05 7.99 0.11
CA LEU A 101 -1.50 7.87 0.06
C LEU A 101 -2.02 7.96 -1.39
N GLY A 102 -1.44 8.78 -2.25
CA GLY A 102 -1.89 8.99 -3.63
C GLY A 102 -3.10 9.90 -3.69
N HIS A 103 -3.06 11.04 -3.00
CA HIS A 103 -4.04 12.10 -3.19
C HIS A 103 -3.78 12.82 -4.52
N SER A 104 -4.83 12.96 -5.33
CA SER A 104 -4.78 13.39 -6.73
C SER A 104 -4.58 14.89 -6.96
N ASP A 105 -4.23 15.66 -5.94
CA ASP A 105 -3.99 17.12 -6.05
C ASP A 105 -2.59 17.40 -6.61
N TYR A 106 -2.31 16.73 -7.72
CA TYR A 106 -1.01 16.65 -8.36
C TYR A 106 -0.95 17.63 -9.52
N LYS A 107 -0.65 18.89 -9.21
CA LYS A 107 -0.29 19.87 -10.24
C LYS A 107 1.20 19.76 -10.59
N ILE A 108 1.47 19.00 -11.64
CA ILE A 108 2.38 19.30 -12.77
C ILE A 108 3.91 19.42 -12.53
N THR A 109 4.46 19.57 -11.32
CA THR A 109 5.90 19.88 -11.17
C THR A 109 6.86 18.71 -10.90
N GLU A 110 6.39 17.47 -10.78
CA GLU A 110 7.19 16.35 -10.23
C GLU A 110 7.97 15.49 -11.25
N LYS A 111 7.89 15.75 -12.55
CA LYS A 111 8.55 14.90 -13.57
C LYS A 111 10.10 14.96 -13.55
N ILE A 112 10.68 15.79 -12.69
CA ILE A 112 12.13 16.07 -12.61
C ILE A 112 12.79 15.45 -11.34
N TYR A 113 12.02 14.97 -10.34
CA TYR A 113 12.56 14.57 -9.02
C TYR A 113 12.36 13.10 -8.62
N THR A 114 11.90 12.26 -9.53
CA THR A 114 11.37 10.90 -9.27
C THR A 114 12.32 9.96 -8.50
N HIS A 115 13.64 10.03 -8.71
CA HIS A 115 14.58 9.15 -7.99
C HIS A 115 14.86 9.58 -6.54
N LYS A 116 14.75 10.87 -6.23
CA LYS A 116 14.90 11.35 -4.84
C LYS A 116 13.66 11.02 -4.00
N ASP A 117 12.49 10.94 -4.63
CA ASP A 117 11.23 10.67 -3.94
C ASP A 117 11.13 9.22 -3.45
N GLU A 118 11.48 8.20 -4.25
CA GLU A 118 11.35 6.78 -3.83
C GLU A 118 12.08 6.44 -2.52
N GLU A 119 13.30 6.97 -2.33
CA GLU A 119 14.06 6.79 -1.07
C GLU A 119 13.41 7.54 0.09
N GLU A 120 12.88 8.74 -0.14
CA GLU A 120 12.15 9.52 0.87
C GLU A 120 10.86 8.81 1.30
N LEU A 121 10.12 8.24 0.33
CA LEU A 121 8.93 7.44 0.57
C LEU A 121 9.27 6.18 1.38
N SER A 122 10.39 5.51 1.05
CA SER A 122 10.88 4.32 1.77
C SER A 122 11.32 4.66 3.19
N LYS A 123 12.01 5.78 3.39
CA LYS A 123 12.35 6.28 4.73
C LYS A 123 11.10 6.58 5.52
N ALA A 124 10.17 7.34 4.94
CA ALA A 124 8.91 7.72 5.60
C ALA A 124 8.11 6.48 6.04
N ILE A 125 7.91 5.49 5.16
CA ILE A 125 7.13 4.30 5.52
C ILE A 125 7.77 3.49 6.65
N ASN A 126 9.09 3.57 6.82
CA ASN A 126 9.84 2.90 7.89
C ASN A 126 9.89 3.70 9.21
N MET A 127 9.35 4.92 9.25
CA MET A 127 9.25 5.71 10.48
C MET A 127 8.11 5.25 11.40
N MET A 128 7.20 4.38 10.91
CA MET A 128 6.14 3.73 11.70
C MET A 128 6.50 2.28 12.07
#